data_AF-A0A733V6U4-F1
#
_entry.id   AF-A0A733V6U4-F1
#
_cell.length_a   1.000
_cell.length_b   1.000
_cell.length_c   1.000
_cell.angle_alpha   90.00
_cell.angle_beta   90.00
_cell.angle_gamma   90.00
#
_symmetry.space_group_name_H-M   'P 1'
#
loop_
_entity.id
_entity.type
_entity.pdbx_description
1 polymer ?
#
loop_
_entity_poly.entity_id
_entity_poly.type
_entity_poly.pdbx_seq_one_letter_code
_entity_poly.pdbx_strand_id
1 'polypeptide(L)' 'PLARAVKLGIITDEEQQRLVAWEQYSVLVSRVDTSAPDWPEKPTSH' A
#
# COMPACT_ATOMS: atom_id res chain seq x y z
N PRO A 1 -3.75 -12.60 -4.27
CA PRO A 1 -3.56 -12.83 -5.74
C PRO A 1 -2.65 -11.82 -6.49
N LEU A 2 -2.19 -10.71 -5.89
CA LEU A 2 -1.30 -9.72 -6.55
C LEU A 2 0.17 -10.17 -6.67
N ALA A 3 0.64 -10.97 -5.71
CA ALA A 3 2.02 -11.48 -5.70
C ALA A 3 2.36 -12.37 -6.91
N ARG A 4 1.35 -12.90 -7.63
CA ARG A 4 1.56 -13.70 -8.83
C ARG A 4 1.68 -12.84 -10.09
N ALA A 5 0.94 -11.73 -10.18
CA ALA A 5 1.04 -10.79 -11.31
C ALA A 5 2.40 -10.08 -11.35
N VAL A 6 2.91 -9.65 -10.19
CA VAL A 6 4.28 -9.10 -10.03
C VAL A 6 5.33 -10.11 -10.52
N LYS A 7 5.22 -11.38 -10.11
CA LYS A 7 6.15 -12.45 -10.52
C LYS A 7 6.08 -12.75 -12.01
N LEU A 8 4.94 -12.52 -12.65
CA LEU A 8 4.73 -12.77 -14.07
C LEU A 8 5.05 -11.54 -14.94
N GLY A 9 5.33 -10.37 -14.35
CA GLY A 9 5.56 -9.13 -15.08
C GLY A 9 4.32 -8.60 -15.81
N ILE A 10 3.13 -9.07 -15.45
CA ILE A 10 1.84 -8.71 -16.06
C ILE A 10 1.06 -7.79 -15.13
N ILE A 11 1.77 -7.00 -14.31
CA ILE A 11 1.10 -6.06 -13.41
C ILE A 11 0.48 -4.94 -14.25
N THR A 12 -0.81 -4.69 -14.09
CA THR A 12 -1.45 -3.53 -14.73
C THR A 12 -1.07 -2.25 -13.99
N ASP A 13 -1.17 -1.09 -14.67
CA ASP A 13 -0.88 0.21 -14.04
C ASP A 13 -1.72 0.42 -12.76
N GLU A 14 -2.96 -0.06 -12.74
CA GLU A 14 -3.85 -0.02 -11.57
C GLU A 14 -3.36 -0.89 -10.40
N GLU A 15 -2.82 -2.07 -10.70
CA GLU A 15 -2.22 -2.94 -9.69
C GLU A 15 -0.91 -2.33 -9.15
N GLN A 16 -0.11 -1.71 -10.02
CA GLN A 16 1.12 -1.01 -9.65
C GLN A 16 0.84 0.21 -8.75
N GLN A 17 -0.18 1.01 -9.09
CA GLN A 17 -0.63 2.14 -8.27
C GLN A 17 -1.14 1.67 -6.90
N ARG A 18 -1.86 0.55 -6.85
CA ARG A 18 -2.27 -0.06 -5.57
C ARG A 18 -1.06 -0.45 -4.72
N LEU A 19 -0.03 -1.07 -5.31
CA LEU A 19 1.19 -1.40 -4.56
C LEU A 19 1.88 -0.15 -4.00
N VAL A 20 2.03 0.89 -4.81
CA VAL A 20 2.64 2.16 -4.37
C VAL A 20 1.84 2.79 -3.23
N ALA A 21 0.51 2.79 -3.33
CA ALA A 21 -0.36 3.32 -2.27
C ALA A 21 -0.19 2.54 -0.96
N TRP A 22 -0.09 1.21 -1.02
CA TRP A 22 0.16 0.37 0.15
C TRP A 22 1.55 0.58 0.75
N GLU A 23 2.59 0.75 -0.08
CA GLU A 23 3.95 1.06 0.40
C GLU A 23 3.98 2.43 1.11
N GLN A 24 3.40 3.47 0.49
CA GLN A 24 3.30 4.80 1.09
C GLN A 24 2.55 4.77 2.42
N TYR A 25 1.40 4.08 2.47
CA TYR A 25 0.63 3.87 3.70
C TYR A 25 1.49 3.21 4.78
N SER A 26 2.24 2.15 4.46
CA SER A 26 3.09 1.45 5.43
C SER A 26 4.17 2.36 6.04
N VAL A 27 4.74 3.25 5.23
CA VAL A 27 5.72 4.25 5.68
C VAL A 27 5.08 5.27 6.61
N LEU A 28 3.87 5.75 6.28
CA LEU A 28 3.14 6.70 7.12
C LEU A 28 2.79 6.06 8.47
N VAL A 29 2.24 4.84 8.47
CA VAL A 29 1.96 4.04 9.67
C VAL A 29 3.20 3.87 10.54
N SER A 30 4.36 3.58 9.93
CA SER A 30 5.62 3.41 10.67
C SER A 30 6.11 4.69 11.36
N ARG A 31 5.58 5.85 10.97
CA ARG A 31 5.93 7.16 11.54
C ARG A 31 4.91 7.67 12.56
N VAL A 32 3.80 6.98 12.74
CA VAL A 32 2.76 7.37 13.69
C VAL A 32 3.29 7.23 15.11
N ASP A 33 3.17 8.30 15.90
CA ASP A 33 3.45 8.26 17.33
C ASP A 33 2.36 7.44 18.04
N THR A 34 2.75 6.33 18.64
CA THR A 34 1.81 5.42 19.32
C THR A 34 1.22 5.98 20.61
N SER A 35 1.76 7.09 21.14
CA SER A 35 1.25 7.75 22.36
C SER A 35 0.10 8.72 22.11
N ALA A 36 0.00 9.29 20.89
CA ALA A 36 -1.09 10.14 20.43
C ALA A 36 -1.30 9.92 18.92
N PRO A 37 -1.88 8.76 18.52
CA PRO A 37 -1.78 8.33 17.14
C PRO A 37 -2.75 9.08 16.24
N ASP A 38 -2.19 9.71 15.21
CA ASP A 38 -2.92 10.17 14.02
C ASP A 38 -2.70 9.17 12.89
N TRP A 39 -3.58 8.18 12.79
CA TRP A 39 -3.41 7.09 11.84
C TRP A 39 -3.84 7.53 10.43
N PRO A 40 -2.99 7.29 9.40
CA PRO A 40 -3.37 7.56 8.02
C PRO A 40 -4.56 6.68 7.58
N GLU A 41 -5.29 7.12 6.55
CA GLU A 41 -6.39 6.36 5.96
C GLU A 41 -5.86 5.20 5.10
N LYS A 42 -6.49 4.03 5.21
CA LYS A 42 -6.09 2.83 4.48
C LYS A 42 -6.45 2.98 3.00
N PRO A 43 -5.54 2.69 2.06
CA PRO A 43 -5.87 2.69 0.64
C PRO A 43 -6.90 1.59 0.35
N THR A 44 -7.93 1.92 -0.42
CA THR A 44 -8.97 0.97 -0.83
C THR A 44 -8.46 0.05 -1.93
N SER A 45 -8.63 -1.25 -1.74
CA SER A 45 -8.31 -2.27 -2.74
C SER A 45 -9.57 -2.62 -3.52
N HIS A 46 -10.14 -1.65 -4.25
CA HIS A 46 -11.29 -1.92 -5.12
C HIS A 46 -10.84 -2.49 -6.47
#